data_AF-A0A3N5N4C8-F1
#
_entry.id   AF-A0A3N5N4C8-F1
#
_cell.length_a   1.000
_cell.length_b   1.000
_cell.length_c   1.000
_cell.angle_alpha   90.00
_cell.angle_beta   90.00
_cell.angle_gamma   90.00
#
_symmetry.space_group_name_H-M   'P 1'
#
loop_
_entity.id
_entity.type
_entity.pdbx_description
1 polymer ?
#
loop_
_entity_poly.entity_id
_entity_poly.type
_entity_poly.pdbx_seq_one_letter_code
_entity_poly.pdbx_strand_id
1 'polypeptide(L)'
;MELNIVWFVLIAVLYIGFFVLEGFDFGVGILLPFLGKNDTERRAIINTIGPFWDGNEVWLLTAGGATFAAFPHWYATLFSGFYLPLFLLLMALILRGVAFEFRSKDDHPLWRSTWDWIIFGGSLAASLLLGVAFSNLVKGVPIDANMQYVGGFFNLLNPYALLGGVVAVLVFTLHGAIFLSLRTSGDLLDKARQAANRLWLPTVAVSLVFVVSTYFATDILTHLGVNPGPIPVLTTVALLLSGWFARRKHEGWAFAMTALAIAATFISVFMILYPRVMISSLNPAWSLTIDNASSSPYTLQVMTIVAVLLVPVILLYQGWTYWVFRKRIENKPEGLTY
;
A
#
# COMPACT_ATOMS: atom_id res chain seq x y z
N MET A 1 14.56 18.50 -17.28
CA MET A 1 13.28 17.96 -16.75
C MET A 1 12.70 19.02 -15.85
N GLU A 2 11.45 19.44 -16.08
CA GLU A 2 10.80 20.41 -15.20
C GLU A 2 10.64 19.81 -13.78
N LEU A 3 10.77 20.66 -12.76
CA LEU A 3 10.81 20.19 -11.37
C LEU A 3 9.48 19.56 -10.93
N ASN A 4 8.36 19.97 -11.51
CA ASN A 4 7.05 19.33 -11.30
C ASN A 4 7.07 17.85 -11.75
N ILE A 5 7.68 17.51 -12.89
CA ILE A 5 7.83 16.12 -13.35
C ILE A 5 8.70 15.33 -12.35
N VAL A 6 9.81 15.91 -11.89
CA VAL A 6 10.67 15.29 -10.86
C VAL A 6 9.85 14.96 -9.62
N TRP A 7 9.08 15.91 -9.12
CA TRP A 7 8.29 15.75 -7.90
C TRP A 7 7.12 14.78 -8.07
N PHE A 8 6.48 14.74 -9.24
CA PHE A 8 5.48 13.72 -9.56
C PHE A 8 6.08 12.31 -9.47
N VAL A 9 7.26 12.10 -10.07
CA VAL A 9 7.97 10.82 -9.99
C VAL A 9 8.39 10.49 -8.56
N LEU A 10 8.89 11.46 -7.79
CA LEU A 10 9.27 11.24 -6.39
C LEU A 10 8.06 10.84 -5.53
N ILE A 11 6.90 11.49 -5.70
CA ILE A 11 5.67 11.12 -5.00
C ILE A 11 5.22 9.71 -5.40
N ALA A 12 5.30 9.37 -6.68
CA ALA A 12 5.02 8.01 -7.15
C ALA A 12 5.94 6.99 -6.47
N VAL A 13 7.25 7.27 -6.38
CA VAL A 13 8.21 6.42 -5.67
C VAL A 13 7.88 6.29 -4.18
N LEU A 14 7.46 7.37 -3.51
CA LEU A 14 7.07 7.34 -2.10
C LEU A 14 5.84 6.44 -1.88
N TYR A 15 4.79 6.57 -2.70
CA TYR A 15 3.63 5.69 -2.62
C TYR A 15 3.95 4.24 -2.98
N ILE A 16 4.76 4.00 -4.01
CA ILE A 16 5.20 2.64 -4.38
C ILE A 16 5.99 2.01 -3.23
N GLY A 17 6.93 2.75 -2.64
CA GLY A 17 7.71 2.30 -1.49
C GLY A 17 6.81 1.98 -0.30
N PHE A 18 5.85 2.86 0.02
CA PHE A 18 4.84 2.60 1.03
C PHE A 18 4.06 1.31 0.75
N PHE A 19 3.50 1.11 -0.45
CA PHE A 19 2.69 -0.09 -0.73
C PHE A 19 3.51 -1.38 -0.75
N VAL A 20 4.79 -1.33 -1.11
CA VAL A 20 5.67 -2.50 -1.02
C VAL A 20 6.02 -2.81 0.43
N LEU A 21 6.37 -1.79 1.23
CA LEU A 21 6.83 -1.98 2.60
C LEU A 21 5.66 -2.24 3.57
N GLU A 22 4.66 -1.37 3.55
CA GLU A 22 3.49 -1.51 4.41
C GLU A 22 2.54 -2.61 3.94
N GLY A 23 2.57 -2.95 2.64
CA GLY A 23 1.69 -3.97 2.09
C GLY A 23 1.86 -5.34 2.76
N PHE A 24 3.09 -5.72 3.15
CA PHE A 24 3.27 -6.96 3.91
C PHE A 24 2.86 -6.79 5.37
N ASP A 25 3.05 -5.62 6.00
CA ASP A 25 2.63 -5.35 7.38
C ASP A 25 1.11 -5.46 7.53
N PHE A 26 0.35 -4.87 6.60
CA PHE A 26 -1.09 -5.06 6.54
C PHE A 26 -1.46 -6.53 6.32
N GLY A 27 -0.77 -7.23 5.42
CA GLY A 27 -1.00 -8.65 5.19
C GLY A 27 -0.75 -9.51 6.43
N VAL A 28 0.31 -9.23 7.17
CA VAL A 28 0.62 -9.90 8.45
C VAL A 28 -0.48 -9.63 9.48
N GLY A 29 -0.91 -8.37 9.62
CA GLY A 29 -2.00 -8.00 10.51
C GLY A 29 -3.33 -8.66 10.17
N ILE A 30 -3.66 -8.78 8.87
CA ILE A 30 -4.86 -9.51 8.40
C ILE A 30 -4.76 -11.00 8.73
N LEU A 31 -3.58 -11.60 8.62
CA LEU A 31 -3.39 -13.04 8.84
C LEU A 31 -3.27 -13.42 10.32
N LEU A 32 -2.95 -12.47 11.20
CA LEU A 32 -2.65 -12.67 12.61
C LEU A 32 -3.65 -13.59 13.35
N PRO A 33 -4.97 -13.30 13.39
CA PRO A 33 -5.92 -14.12 14.14
C PRO A 33 -6.15 -15.51 13.52
N PHE A 34 -5.83 -15.70 12.24
CA PHE A 34 -6.10 -16.94 11.50
C PHE A 34 -4.91 -17.90 11.49
N LEU A 35 -3.68 -17.38 11.50
CA LEU A 35 -2.46 -18.19 11.52
C LEU A 35 -2.01 -18.53 12.95
N GLY A 36 -2.12 -17.57 13.87
CA GLY A 36 -1.75 -17.76 15.27
C GLY A 36 -2.89 -18.39 16.07
N LYS A 37 -2.73 -19.67 16.46
CA LYS A 37 -3.71 -20.44 17.24
C LYS A 37 -3.54 -20.28 18.74
N ASN A 38 -2.33 -19.94 19.18
CA ASN A 38 -2.01 -19.64 20.57
C ASN A 38 -1.28 -18.29 20.67
N ASP A 39 -1.14 -17.77 21.88
CA ASP A 39 -0.55 -16.45 22.08
C ASP A 39 0.92 -16.38 21.65
N THR A 40 1.72 -17.41 21.91
CA THR A 40 3.13 -17.46 21.49
C THR A 40 3.27 -17.35 19.96
N GLU A 41 2.41 -18.05 19.22
CA GLU A 41 2.38 -17.96 17.76
C GLU A 41 1.98 -16.56 17.27
N ARG A 42 0.98 -15.94 17.90
CA ARG A 42 0.56 -14.57 17.54
C ARG A 42 1.65 -13.55 17.83
N ARG A 43 2.33 -13.69 18.97
CA ARG A 43 3.50 -12.89 19.31
C ARG A 43 4.63 -13.08 18.29
N ALA A 44 4.94 -14.32 17.93
CA ALA A 44 5.97 -14.60 16.92
C ALA A 44 5.63 -13.93 15.58
N ILE A 45 4.36 -13.96 15.15
CA ILE A 45 3.87 -13.27 13.95
C ILE A 45 4.09 -11.75 14.06
N ILE A 46 3.65 -11.11 15.14
CA ILE A 46 3.78 -9.65 15.33
C ILE A 46 5.25 -9.22 15.37
N ASN A 47 6.09 -9.96 16.09
CA ASN A 47 7.52 -9.67 16.18
C ASN A 47 8.22 -9.75 14.80
N THR A 48 7.65 -10.40 13.78
CA THR A 48 8.22 -10.39 12.42
C THR A 48 8.23 -9.02 11.77
N ILE A 49 7.26 -8.17 12.11
CA ILE A 49 7.08 -6.82 11.58
C ILE A 49 7.43 -5.73 12.61
N GLY A 50 7.49 -6.07 13.90
CA GLY A 50 7.79 -5.18 15.02
C GLY A 50 8.90 -4.15 14.77
N PRO A 51 10.09 -4.55 14.28
CA PRO A 51 11.20 -3.62 14.04
C PRO A 51 11.02 -2.66 12.84
N PHE A 52 9.97 -2.84 12.03
CA PHE A 52 9.85 -2.19 10.71
C PHE A 52 8.58 -1.37 10.53
N TRP A 53 7.45 -1.82 11.09
CA TRP A 53 6.12 -1.29 10.75
C TRP A 53 6.00 0.23 10.95
N ASP A 54 6.51 0.75 12.07
CA ASP A 54 6.45 2.20 12.36
C ASP A 54 7.24 3.00 11.31
N GLY A 55 8.43 2.51 10.94
CA GLY A 55 9.24 3.13 9.88
C GLY A 55 8.63 3.00 8.48
N ASN A 56 7.87 1.94 8.22
CA ASN A 56 7.18 1.75 6.95
C ASN A 56 5.99 2.74 6.81
N GLU A 57 5.25 3.02 7.89
CA GLU A 57 4.15 4.01 7.88
C GLU A 57 4.63 5.43 7.57
N VAL A 58 5.88 5.78 7.93
CA VAL A 58 6.47 7.10 7.62
C VAL A 58 6.52 7.36 6.11
N TRP A 59 6.55 6.33 5.26
CA TRP A 59 6.47 6.50 3.80
C TRP A 59 5.14 7.11 3.37
N LEU A 60 4.02 6.75 4.00
CA LEU A 60 2.72 7.35 3.73
C LEU A 60 2.67 8.81 4.17
N LEU A 61 3.19 9.10 5.37
CA LEU A 61 3.27 10.47 5.88
C LEU A 61 4.12 11.35 4.96
N THR A 62 5.26 10.83 4.51
CA THR A 62 6.15 11.53 3.59
C THR A 62 5.51 11.69 2.22
N ALA A 63 4.80 10.69 1.70
CA ALA A 63 4.06 10.81 0.44
C ALA A 63 2.98 11.91 0.52
N GLY A 64 2.21 11.94 1.62
CA GLY A 64 1.21 12.98 1.87
C GLY A 64 1.83 14.37 2.01
N GLY A 65 2.90 14.49 2.81
CA GLY A 65 3.63 15.75 3.01
C GLY A 65 4.32 16.27 1.75
N ALA A 66 4.91 15.37 0.95
CA ALA A 66 5.48 15.70 -0.35
C ALA A 66 4.40 16.16 -1.33
N THR A 67 3.23 15.50 -1.33
CA THR A 67 2.07 15.93 -2.13
C THR A 67 1.59 17.32 -1.71
N PHE A 68 1.48 17.59 -0.41
CA PHE A 68 1.14 18.92 0.12
C PHE A 68 2.14 19.99 -0.34
N ALA A 69 3.43 19.71 -0.22
CA ALA A 69 4.47 20.68 -0.48
C ALA A 69 4.73 20.90 -1.99
N ALA A 70 4.66 19.85 -2.81
CA ALA A 70 4.91 19.93 -4.24
C ALA A 70 3.64 20.21 -5.07
N PHE A 71 2.48 19.70 -4.65
CA PHE A 71 1.21 19.83 -5.36
C PHE A 71 0.05 20.20 -4.41
N PRO A 72 0.02 21.42 -3.87
CA PRO A 72 -0.93 21.81 -2.83
C PRO A 72 -2.40 21.69 -3.27
N HIS A 73 -2.72 21.95 -4.54
CA HIS A 73 -4.09 21.77 -5.05
C HIS A 73 -4.48 20.29 -5.12
N TRP A 74 -3.56 19.41 -5.51
CA TRP A 74 -3.78 17.95 -5.47
C TRP A 74 -4.06 17.50 -4.04
N TYR A 75 -3.21 17.92 -3.09
CA TYR A 75 -3.41 17.61 -1.68
C TYR A 75 -4.76 18.12 -1.17
N ALA A 76 -5.10 19.39 -1.43
CA ALA A 76 -6.34 19.99 -0.94
C ALA A 76 -7.57 19.25 -1.48
N THR A 77 -7.66 19.02 -2.79
CA THR A 77 -8.78 18.34 -3.44
C THR A 77 -8.90 16.88 -3.00
N LEU A 78 -7.78 16.17 -2.85
CA LEU A 78 -7.76 14.78 -2.39
C LEU A 78 -8.28 14.68 -0.94
N PHE A 79 -7.71 15.46 -0.02
CA PHE A 79 -8.05 15.35 1.40
C PHE A 79 -9.43 15.93 1.74
N SER A 80 -9.88 16.97 1.04
CA SER A 80 -11.24 17.49 1.21
C SER A 80 -12.29 16.59 0.56
N GLY A 81 -12.04 16.09 -0.66
CA GLY A 81 -12.98 15.24 -1.37
C GLY A 81 -13.12 13.85 -0.77
N PHE A 82 -12.01 13.28 -0.30
CA PHE A 82 -11.96 11.94 0.28
C PHE A 82 -11.95 12.03 1.81
N TYR A 83 -12.56 13.08 2.37
CA TYR A 83 -12.55 13.36 3.80
C TYR A 83 -12.96 12.15 4.65
N LEU A 84 -14.14 11.58 4.41
CA LEU A 84 -14.64 10.46 5.22
C LEU A 84 -13.80 9.18 5.04
N PRO A 85 -13.43 8.72 3.82
CA PRO A 85 -12.54 7.58 3.65
C PRO A 85 -11.16 7.78 4.29
N LEU A 86 -10.56 8.97 4.17
CA LEU A 86 -9.24 9.26 4.74
C LEU A 86 -9.31 9.39 6.27
N PHE A 87 -10.40 9.91 6.82
CA PHE A 87 -10.67 9.88 8.26
C PHE A 87 -10.77 8.44 8.78
N LEU A 88 -11.51 7.57 8.08
CA LEU A 88 -11.59 6.15 8.44
C LEU A 88 -10.24 5.44 8.31
N LEU A 89 -9.45 5.77 7.29
CA LEU A 89 -8.08 5.27 7.14
C LEU A 89 -7.20 5.71 8.32
N LEU A 90 -7.24 7.00 8.68
CA LEU A 90 -6.50 7.52 9.83
C LEU A 90 -6.88 6.79 11.12
N MET A 91 -8.19 6.60 11.38
CA MET A 91 -8.66 5.86 12.53
C MET A 91 -8.18 4.40 12.52
N ALA A 92 -8.22 3.74 11.36
CA ALA A 92 -7.73 2.37 11.21
C ALA A 92 -6.22 2.25 11.52
N LEU A 93 -5.41 3.21 11.04
CA LEU A 93 -3.97 3.24 11.30
C LEU A 93 -3.66 3.54 12.77
N ILE A 94 -4.33 4.53 13.38
CA ILE A 94 -4.18 4.84 14.82
C ILE A 94 -4.50 3.62 15.67
N LEU A 95 -5.66 2.99 15.44
CA LEU A 95 -6.08 1.83 16.19
C LEU A 95 -5.10 0.66 16.02
N ARG A 96 -4.55 0.47 14.82
CA ARG A 96 -3.53 -0.56 14.56
C ARG A 96 -2.23 -0.29 15.33
N GLY A 97 -1.69 0.92 15.25
CA GLY A 97 -0.45 1.29 15.95
C GLY A 97 -0.58 1.16 17.46
N VAL A 98 -1.68 1.65 18.04
CA VAL A 98 -1.97 1.47 19.48
C VAL A 98 -2.10 -0.02 19.82
N ALA A 99 -2.72 -0.82 18.96
CA ALA A 99 -2.90 -2.23 19.21
C ALA A 99 -1.58 -3.00 19.28
N PHE A 100 -0.58 -2.70 18.44
CA PHE A 100 0.73 -3.32 18.54
C PHE A 100 1.40 -3.04 19.89
N GLU A 101 1.36 -1.79 20.34
CA GLU A 101 2.02 -1.37 21.58
C GLU A 101 1.28 -1.87 22.84
N PHE A 102 -0.06 -1.90 22.81
CA PHE A 102 -0.87 -2.16 24.01
C PHE A 102 -1.16 -3.65 24.21
N ARG A 103 -1.11 -4.46 23.15
CA ARG A 103 -1.43 -5.89 23.19
C ARG A 103 -0.71 -6.63 24.32
N SER A 104 0.58 -6.38 24.53
CA SER A 104 1.39 -7.08 25.54
C SER A 104 1.58 -6.35 26.86
N LYS A 105 0.77 -5.31 27.13
CA LYS A 105 0.78 -4.60 28.42
C LYS A 105 -0.05 -5.31 29.51
N ASP A 106 -0.93 -6.23 29.13
CA ASP A 106 -1.75 -7.03 30.05
C ASP A 106 -1.73 -8.50 29.61
N ASP A 107 -1.66 -9.40 30.60
CA ASP A 107 -1.61 -10.85 30.40
C ASP A 107 -3.00 -11.49 30.24
N HIS A 108 -4.07 -10.73 30.47
CA HIS A 108 -5.44 -11.22 30.39
C HIS A 108 -5.78 -11.69 28.96
N PRO A 109 -6.27 -12.93 28.75
CA PRO A 109 -6.51 -13.47 27.42
C PRO A 109 -7.50 -12.65 26.56
N LEU A 110 -8.55 -12.09 27.18
CA LEU A 110 -9.51 -11.24 26.46
C LEU A 110 -8.87 -9.91 26.01
N TRP A 111 -7.91 -9.37 26.77
CA TRP A 111 -7.19 -8.15 26.40
C TRP A 111 -6.39 -8.39 25.13
N ARG A 112 -5.54 -9.43 25.15
CA ARG A 112 -4.69 -9.79 24.00
C ARG A 112 -5.53 -10.12 22.76
N SER A 113 -6.62 -10.88 22.92
CA SER A 113 -7.50 -11.21 21.80
C SER A 113 -8.25 -10.00 21.25
N THR A 114 -8.58 -9.00 22.07
CA THR A 114 -9.23 -7.77 21.60
C THR A 114 -8.28 -7.00 20.70
N TRP A 115 -7.03 -6.82 21.14
CA TRP A 115 -6.00 -6.15 20.34
C TRP A 115 -5.63 -6.94 19.07
N ASP A 116 -5.61 -8.28 19.11
CA ASP A 116 -5.45 -9.13 17.92
C ASP A 116 -6.50 -8.80 16.84
N TRP A 117 -7.77 -8.63 17.24
CA TRP A 117 -8.86 -8.29 16.32
C TRP A 117 -8.82 -6.83 15.85
N ILE A 118 -8.33 -5.91 16.68
CA ILE A 118 -8.11 -4.52 16.28
C ILE A 118 -6.98 -4.43 15.24
N ILE A 119 -5.88 -5.17 15.41
CA ILE A 119 -4.80 -5.27 14.40
C ILE A 119 -5.37 -5.78 13.07
N PHE A 120 -6.17 -6.85 13.11
CA PHE A 120 -6.85 -7.39 11.93
C PHE A 120 -7.75 -6.34 11.26
N GLY A 121 -8.64 -5.72 12.03
CA GLY A 121 -9.62 -4.75 11.53
C GLY A 121 -8.95 -3.51 10.95
N GLY A 122 -7.94 -2.96 11.63
CA GLY A 122 -7.17 -1.81 11.17
C GLY A 122 -6.42 -2.10 9.88
N SER A 123 -5.75 -3.26 9.79
CA SER A 123 -5.00 -3.67 8.59
C SER A 123 -5.91 -3.95 7.39
N LEU A 124 -7.06 -4.59 7.63
CA LEU A 124 -8.06 -4.86 6.60
C LEU A 124 -8.69 -3.57 6.08
N ALA A 125 -9.11 -2.68 6.98
CA ALA A 125 -9.74 -1.41 6.64
C ALA A 125 -8.76 -0.51 5.87
N ALA A 126 -7.50 -0.39 6.33
CA ALA A 126 -6.48 0.39 5.64
C ALA A 126 -6.23 -0.12 4.21
N SER A 127 -6.04 -1.43 4.05
CA SER A 127 -5.86 -2.07 2.74
C SER A 127 -7.02 -1.79 1.79
N LEU A 128 -8.25 -1.96 2.27
CA LEU A 128 -9.46 -1.74 1.48
C LEU A 128 -9.61 -0.27 1.06
N LEU A 129 -9.48 0.65 2.02
CA LEU A 129 -9.68 2.08 1.81
C LEU A 129 -8.64 2.66 0.85
N LEU A 130 -7.38 2.25 0.96
CA LEU A 130 -6.32 2.69 0.05
C LEU A 130 -6.54 2.18 -1.37
N GLY A 131 -6.95 0.92 -1.55
CA GLY A 131 -7.29 0.37 -2.86
C GLY A 131 -8.49 1.07 -3.51
N VAL A 132 -9.54 1.37 -2.72
CA VAL A 132 -10.69 2.17 -3.16
C VAL A 132 -10.27 3.58 -3.56
N ALA A 133 -9.41 4.23 -2.78
CA ALA A 133 -8.97 5.59 -3.04
C ALA A 133 -8.19 5.68 -4.37
N PHE A 134 -7.16 4.86 -4.56
CA PHE A 134 -6.35 4.87 -5.78
C PHE A 134 -7.16 4.46 -7.02
N SER A 135 -8.12 3.55 -6.89
CA SER A 135 -9.00 3.19 -7.99
C SER A 135 -9.91 4.34 -8.41
N ASN A 136 -10.40 5.14 -7.45
CA ASN A 136 -11.14 6.36 -7.78
C ASN A 136 -10.27 7.43 -8.44
N LEU A 137 -8.98 7.52 -8.10
CA LEU A 137 -8.06 8.43 -8.81
C LEU A 137 -7.94 8.09 -10.30
N VAL A 138 -7.81 6.81 -10.63
CA VAL A 138 -7.72 6.34 -12.03
C VAL A 138 -9.06 6.43 -12.76
N LYS A 139 -10.17 6.14 -12.07
CA LYS A 139 -11.51 6.29 -12.63
C LYS A 139 -11.89 7.75 -12.90
N GLY A 140 -11.39 8.64 -12.06
CA GLY A 140 -11.83 10.02 -11.97
C GLY A 140 -13.01 10.19 -11.03
N VAL A 141 -13.13 11.41 -10.53
CA VAL A 141 -14.11 11.82 -9.51
C VAL A 141 -14.76 13.14 -9.90
N PRO A 142 -15.98 13.45 -9.42
CA PRO A 142 -16.66 14.69 -9.76
C PRO A 142 -15.95 15.90 -9.15
N ILE A 143 -15.11 16.57 -9.95
CA ILE A 143 -14.37 17.77 -9.60
C ILE A 143 -14.87 18.93 -10.47
N ASP A 144 -15.18 20.07 -9.85
CA ASP A 144 -15.67 21.27 -10.53
C ASP A 144 -14.55 22.20 -11.02
N ALA A 145 -14.92 23.33 -11.62
CA ALA A 145 -13.98 24.34 -12.14
C ALA A 145 -13.09 24.98 -11.06
N ASN A 146 -13.46 24.91 -9.78
CA ASN A 146 -12.71 25.45 -8.65
C ASN A 146 -11.79 24.40 -8.00
N MET A 147 -11.56 23.28 -8.70
CA MET A 147 -10.81 22.13 -8.20
C MET A 147 -11.42 21.52 -6.94
N GLN A 148 -12.73 21.67 -6.73
CA GLN A 148 -13.40 21.10 -5.57
C GLN A 148 -14.11 19.81 -5.94
N TYR A 149 -13.98 18.80 -5.07
CA TYR A 149 -14.81 17.62 -5.16
C TYR A 149 -16.24 17.95 -4.77
N VAL A 150 -17.19 17.69 -5.66
CA VAL A 150 -18.62 17.99 -5.46
C VAL A 150 -19.49 16.74 -5.32
N GLY A 151 -18.87 15.56 -5.24
CA GLY A 151 -19.56 14.30 -4.98
C GLY A 151 -19.85 14.06 -3.49
N GLY A 152 -20.58 12.99 -3.19
CA GLY A 152 -20.77 12.48 -1.84
C GLY A 152 -19.87 11.29 -1.53
N PHE A 153 -19.90 10.79 -0.28
CA PHE A 153 -19.15 9.61 0.14
C PHE A 153 -19.44 8.37 -0.71
N PHE A 154 -20.72 8.11 -0.99
CA PHE A 154 -21.15 6.90 -1.70
C PHE A 154 -20.72 6.88 -3.18
N ASN A 155 -20.37 8.02 -3.79
CA ASN A 155 -19.78 8.06 -5.13
C ASN A 155 -18.44 7.30 -5.19
N LEU A 156 -17.70 7.31 -4.08
CA LEU A 156 -16.40 6.64 -3.96
C LEU A 156 -16.56 5.11 -3.81
N LEU A 157 -17.73 4.64 -3.37
CA LEU A 157 -18.04 3.22 -3.19
C LEU A 157 -18.68 2.59 -4.44
N ASN A 158 -18.15 2.91 -5.61
CA ASN A 158 -18.61 2.32 -6.86
C ASN A 158 -17.99 0.92 -7.09
N PRO A 159 -18.61 0.05 -7.91
CA PRO A 159 -18.16 -1.34 -8.08
C PRO A 159 -16.70 -1.49 -8.52
N TYR A 160 -16.22 -0.59 -9.39
CA TYR A 160 -14.82 -0.58 -9.84
C TYR A 160 -13.86 -0.26 -8.69
N ALA A 161 -14.16 0.78 -7.91
CA ALA A 161 -13.33 1.16 -6.78
C ALA A 161 -13.34 0.10 -5.66
N LEU A 162 -14.50 -0.50 -5.37
CA LEU A 162 -14.61 -1.61 -4.42
C LEU A 162 -13.80 -2.83 -4.88
N LEU A 163 -13.83 -3.16 -6.18
CA LEU A 163 -13.00 -4.22 -6.74
C LEU A 163 -11.50 -3.93 -6.52
N GLY A 164 -11.05 -2.70 -6.74
CA GLY A 164 -9.66 -2.31 -6.46
C GLY A 164 -9.30 -2.39 -4.98
N GLY A 165 -10.23 -2.06 -4.08
CA GLY A 165 -10.10 -2.32 -2.65
C GLY A 165 -9.92 -3.81 -2.32
N VAL A 166 -10.74 -4.68 -2.91
CA VAL A 166 -10.63 -6.14 -2.74
C VAL A 166 -9.30 -6.67 -3.28
N VAL A 167 -8.85 -6.16 -4.43
CA VAL A 167 -7.52 -6.50 -4.98
C VAL A 167 -6.42 -6.10 -4.01
N ALA A 168 -6.45 -4.88 -3.45
CA ALA A 168 -5.46 -4.44 -2.48
C ALA A 168 -5.42 -5.37 -1.26
N VAL A 169 -6.58 -5.71 -0.68
CA VAL A 169 -6.67 -6.67 0.43
C VAL A 169 -6.06 -8.02 0.06
N LEU A 170 -6.41 -8.60 -1.09
CA LEU A 170 -5.90 -9.91 -1.51
C LEU A 170 -4.38 -9.89 -1.77
N VAL A 171 -3.90 -8.88 -2.50
CA VAL A 171 -2.47 -8.73 -2.84
C VAL A 171 -1.64 -8.50 -1.58
N PHE A 172 -2.07 -7.61 -0.68
CA PHE A 172 -1.36 -7.36 0.58
C PHE A 172 -1.40 -8.58 1.50
N THR A 173 -2.53 -9.28 1.60
CA THR A 173 -2.62 -10.53 2.39
C THR A 173 -1.69 -11.61 1.81
N LEU A 174 -1.62 -11.78 0.48
CA LEU A 174 -0.67 -12.68 -0.16
C LEU A 174 0.78 -12.25 0.10
N HIS A 175 1.07 -10.96 0.00
CA HIS A 175 2.41 -10.41 0.25
C HIS A 175 2.85 -10.65 1.70
N GLY A 176 1.96 -10.42 2.66
CA GLY A 176 2.17 -10.74 4.07
C GLY A 176 2.35 -12.24 4.35
N ALA A 177 1.59 -13.12 3.70
CA ALA A 177 1.77 -14.58 3.83
C ALA A 177 3.17 -15.02 3.35
N ILE A 178 3.62 -14.47 2.22
CA ILE A 178 4.95 -14.74 1.66
C ILE A 178 6.04 -14.15 2.57
N PHE A 179 5.84 -12.94 3.10
CA PHE A 179 6.74 -12.35 4.09
C PHE A 179 6.86 -13.21 5.36
N LEU A 180 5.74 -13.70 5.91
CA LEU A 180 5.78 -14.62 7.04
C LEU A 180 6.56 -15.90 6.72
N SER A 181 6.45 -16.44 5.49
CA SER A 181 7.25 -17.60 5.08
C SER A 181 8.76 -17.30 4.98
N LEU A 182 9.14 -16.05 4.75
CA LEU A 182 10.55 -15.63 4.82
C LEU A 182 11.05 -15.55 6.25
N ARG A 183 10.19 -15.09 7.17
CA ARG A 183 10.56 -14.61 8.50
C ARG A 183 10.31 -15.60 9.62
N THR A 184 9.50 -16.64 9.41
CA THR A 184 9.15 -17.64 10.42
C THR A 184 9.82 -18.99 10.16
N SER A 185 9.77 -19.87 11.16
CA SER A 185 10.31 -21.24 11.10
C SER A 185 9.34 -22.26 11.71
N GLY A 186 9.53 -23.55 11.43
CA GLY A 186 8.71 -24.64 11.99
C GLY A 186 7.26 -24.57 11.52
N ASP A 187 6.31 -24.85 12.42
CA ASP A 187 4.89 -24.91 12.10
C ASP A 187 4.32 -23.61 11.52
N LEU A 188 4.81 -22.46 11.98
CA LEU A 188 4.39 -21.14 11.47
C LEU A 188 4.80 -20.94 10.00
N LEU A 189 5.97 -21.43 9.61
CA LEU A 189 6.43 -21.39 8.22
C LEU A 189 5.49 -22.19 7.32
N ASP A 190 5.11 -23.39 7.74
CA ASP A 190 4.23 -24.23 6.93
C ASP A 190 2.80 -23.69 6.87
N LYS A 191 2.30 -23.09 7.95
CA LYS A 191 1.03 -22.33 7.95
C LYS A 191 1.07 -21.13 6.99
N ALA A 192 2.15 -20.35 7.01
CA ALA A 192 2.34 -19.21 6.11
C ALA A 192 2.39 -19.64 4.63
N ARG A 193 3.12 -20.71 4.32
CA ARG A 193 3.16 -21.30 2.97
C ARG A 193 1.79 -21.79 2.51
N GLN A 194 1.02 -22.43 3.39
CA GLN A 194 -0.35 -22.86 3.08
C GLN A 194 -1.27 -21.68 2.79
N ALA A 195 -1.19 -20.61 3.59
CA ALA A 195 -1.93 -19.38 3.33
C ALA A 195 -1.57 -18.75 1.99
N ALA A 196 -0.27 -18.60 1.69
CA ALA A 196 0.20 -18.09 0.40
C ALA A 196 -0.35 -18.93 -0.77
N ASN A 197 -0.29 -20.27 -0.66
CA ASN A 197 -0.79 -21.17 -1.70
C ASN A 197 -2.31 -21.09 -1.91
N ARG A 198 -3.09 -20.87 -0.84
CA ARG A 198 -4.56 -20.73 -0.91
C ARG A 198 -4.97 -19.38 -1.47
N LEU A 199 -4.26 -18.31 -1.10
CA LEU A 199 -4.56 -16.94 -1.53
C LEU A 199 -4.11 -16.65 -2.95
N TRP A 200 -3.07 -17.34 -3.45
CA TRP A 200 -2.43 -17.03 -4.72
C TRP A 200 -3.39 -17.02 -5.92
N LEU A 201 -4.09 -18.12 -6.20
CA LEU A 201 -4.98 -18.22 -7.37
C LEU A 201 -6.16 -17.23 -7.30
N PRO A 202 -6.88 -17.09 -6.16
CA PRO A 202 -7.87 -16.03 -6.01
C PRO A 202 -7.31 -14.63 -6.26
N THR A 203 -6.11 -14.32 -5.74
CA THR A 203 -5.48 -13.01 -5.92
C THR A 203 -5.18 -12.74 -7.39
N VAL A 204 -4.65 -13.71 -8.13
CA VAL A 204 -4.41 -13.60 -9.58
C VAL A 204 -5.72 -13.39 -10.33
N ALA A 205 -6.74 -14.21 -10.07
CA ALA A 205 -8.02 -14.14 -10.78
C ALA A 205 -8.70 -12.78 -10.58
N VAL A 206 -8.80 -12.30 -9.33
CA VAL A 206 -9.44 -11.01 -9.03
C VAL A 206 -8.62 -9.84 -9.57
N SER A 207 -7.28 -9.91 -9.53
CA SER A 207 -6.40 -8.89 -10.12
C SER A 207 -6.57 -8.80 -11.64
N LEU A 208 -6.73 -9.94 -12.33
CA LEU A 208 -7.01 -9.97 -13.77
C LEU A 208 -8.37 -9.33 -14.09
N VAL A 209 -9.41 -9.63 -13.31
CA VAL A 209 -10.72 -8.99 -13.44
C VAL A 209 -10.60 -7.47 -13.24
N PHE A 210 -9.79 -7.02 -12.28
CA PHE A 210 -9.53 -5.59 -12.07
C PHE A 210 -8.81 -4.93 -13.25
N VAL A 211 -7.77 -5.57 -13.79
CA VAL A 211 -7.08 -5.07 -15.00
C VAL A 211 -8.05 -4.95 -16.17
N VAL A 212 -8.85 -6.00 -16.43
CA VAL A 212 -9.85 -5.99 -17.52
C VAL A 212 -10.89 -4.90 -17.29
N SER A 213 -11.46 -4.80 -16.08
CA SER A 213 -12.45 -3.76 -15.76
C SER A 213 -11.90 -2.35 -15.85
N THR A 214 -10.60 -2.14 -15.65
CA THR A 214 -9.96 -0.81 -15.80
C THR A 214 -10.10 -0.28 -17.23
N TYR A 215 -10.06 -1.13 -18.26
CA TYR A 215 -10.26 -0.70 -19.64
C TYR A 215 -11.68 -0.24 -19.96
N PHE A 216 -12.68 -0.73 -19.21
CA PHE A 216 -14.09 -0.40 -19.42
C PHE A 216 -14.59 0.69 -18.47
N ALA A 217 -13.98 0.81 -17.28
CA ALA A 217 -14.44 1.70 -16.23
C ALA A 217 -13.73 3.06 -16.20
N THR A 218 -12.65 3.23 -16.97
CA THR A 218 -11.82 4.44 -16.96
C THR A 218 -11.68 5.01 -18.38
N ASP A 219 -11.15 6.22 -18.48
CA ASP A 219 -10.98 6.92 -19.77
C ASP A 219 -9.70 6.52 -20.52
N ILE A 220 -8.97 5.50 -20.04
CA ILE A 220 -7.65 5.07 -20.52
C ILE A 220 -7.57 4.83 -22.03
N LEU A 221 -8.68 4.45 -22.68
CA LEU A 221 -8.74 4.22 -24.12
C LEU A 221 -8.86 5.50 -24.96
N THR A 222 -9.31 6.60 -24.36
CA THR A 222 -9.57 7.88 -25.03
C THR A 222 -8.60 8.98 -24.62
N HIS A 223 -8.19 8.98 -23.35
CA HIS A 223 -7.31 9.97 -22.74
C HIS A 223 -6.21 9.24 -21.97
N LEU A 224 -5.39 8.48 -22.71
CA LEU A 224 -4.22 7.84 -22.12
C LEU A 224 -3.19 8.89 -21.74
N GLY A 225 -2.67 8.79 -20.52
CA GLY A 225 -1.51 9.53 -20.08
C GLY A 225 -0.22 9.08 -20.78
N VAL A 226 0.72 8.56 -20.00
CA VAL A 226 1.83 7.76 -20.56
C VAL A 226 1.35 6.32 -20.73
N ASN A 227 1.53 5.76 -21.93
CA ASN A 227 1.19 4.35 -22.16
C ASN A 227 2.07 3.45 -21.28
N PRO A 228 1.50 2.66 -20.36
CA PRO A 228 2.26 1.76 -19.49
C PRO A 228 2.90 0.58 -20.25
N GLY A 229 2.56 0.37 -21.53
CA GLY A 229 3.17 -0.62 -22.39
C GLY A 229 3.08 -2.03 -21.80
N PRO A 230 4.20 -2.76 -21.65
CA PRO A 230 4.19 -4.13 -21.12
C PRO A 230 4.08 -4.20 -19.58
N ILE A 231 4.05 -3.09 -18.84
CA ILE A 231 4.11 -3.10 -17.37
C ILE A 231 2.90 -3.81 -16.73
N PRO A 232 1.64 -3.66 -17.20
CA PRO A 232 0.51 -4.41 -16.64
C PRO A 232 0.64 -5.93 -16.89
N VAL A 233 1.27 -6.32 -18.00
CA VAL A 233 1.60 -7.73 -18.27
C VAL A 233 2.68 -8.19 -17.29
N LEU A 234 3.71 -7.38 -17.04
CA LEU A 234 4.73 -7.65 -16.04
C LEU A 234 4.12 -7.84 -14.64
N THR A 235 3.15 -7.02 -14.23
CA THR A 235 2.41 -7.19 -12.97
C THR A 235 1.79 -8.59 -12.89
N THR A 236 1.07 -9.00 -13.94
CA THR A 236 0.38 -10.29 -13.99
C THR A 236 1.38 -11.45 -13.94
N VAL A 237 2.46 -11.36 -14.73
CA VAL A 237 3.53 -12.36 -14.77
C VAL A 237 4.24 -12.45 -13.43
N ALA A 238 4.58 -11.33 -12.80
CA ALA A 238 5.21 -11.30 -11.48
C ALA A 238 4.29 -11.93 -10.42
N LEU A 239 2.98 -11.65 -10.46
CA LEU A 239 2.02 -12.26 -9.54
C LEU A 239 1.87 -13.78 -9.77
N LEU A 240 1.95 -14.25 -11.01
CA LEU A 240 1.99 -15.69 -11.32
C LEU A 240 3.30 -16.34 -10.83
N LEU A 241 4.44 -15.69 -11.08
CA LEU A 241 5.75 -16.19 -10.68
C LEU A 241 5.88 -16.23 -9.15
N SER A 242 5.25 -15.31 -8.42
CA SER A 242 5.31 -15.29 -6.96
C SER A 242 4.76 -16.58 -6.33
N GLY A 243 3.61 -17.07 -6.80
CA GLY A 243 3.05 -18.33 -6.34
C GLY A 243 3.83 -19.55 -6.83
N TRP A 244 4.43 -19.48 -8.02
CA TRP A 244 5.32 -20.54 -8.51
C TRP A 244 6.56 -20.70 -7.62
N PHE A 245 7.24 -19.59 -7.28
CA PHE A 245 8.37 -19.60 -6.37
C PHE A 245 7.95 -20.01 -4.94
N ALA A 246 6.78 -19.56 -4.47
CA ALA A 246 6.25 -19.94 -3.17
C ALA A 246 6.01 -21.47 -3.07
N ARG A 247 5.43 -22.09 -4.11
CA ARG A 247 5.25 -23.55 -4.17
C ARG A 247 6.56 -24.33 -4.18
N ARG A 248 7.60 -23.75 -4.78
CA ARG A 248 8.95 -24.33 -4.80
C ARG A 248 9.78 -24.03 -3.56
N LYS A 249 9.19 -23.38 -2.54
CA LYS A 249 9.87 -23.03 -1.29
C LYS A 249 11.09 -22.12 -1.52
N HIS A 250 11.00 -21.21 -2.50
CA HIS A 250 11.96 -20.15 -2.75
C HIS A 250 11.37 -18.82 -2.28
N GLU A 251 11.26 -18.64 -0.95
CA GLU A 251 10.47 -17.55 -0.36
C GLU A 251 11.02 -16.15 -0.72
N GLY A 252 12.35 -16.02 -0.87
CA GLY A 252 12.97 -14.75 -1.27
C GLY A 252 12.56 -14.29 -2.66
N TRP A 253 12.52 -15.21 -3.61
CA TRP A 253 12.05 -14.92 -4.96
C TRP A 253 10.54 -14.69 -5.00
N ALA A 254 9.76 -15.45 -4.21
CA ALA A 254 8.32 -15.22 -4.09
C ALA A 254 8.01 -13.79 -3.57
N PHE A 255 8.78 -13.32 -2.58
CA PHE A 255 8.65 -11.98 -2.05
C PHE A 255 9.06 -10.91 -3.06
N ALA A 256 10.20 -11.10 -3.73
CA ALA A 256 10.65 -10.19 -4.79
C ALA A 256 9.61 -10.06 -5.91
N MET A 257 8.98 -11.16 -6.31
CA MET A 257 7.94 -11.16 -7.35
C MET A 257 6.63 -10.50 -6.88
N THR A 258 6.22 -10.65 -5.62
CA THR A 258 5.05 -9.91 -5.11
C THR A 258 5.33 -8.42 -4.95
N ALA A 259 6.51 -8.04 -4.45
CA ALA A 259 6.95 -6.66 -4.39
C ALA A 259 7.01 -6.02 -5.80
N LEU A 260 7.56 -6.75 -6.78
CA LEU A 260 7.57 -6.33 -8.18
C LEU A 260 6.17 -6.16 -8.75
N ALA A 261 5.23 -7.07 -8.45
CA ALA A 261 3.85 -6.95 -8.90
C ALA A 261 3.17 -5.69 -8.32
N ILE A 262 3.37 -5.41 -7.02
CA ILE A 262 2.86 -4.19 -6.37
C ILE A 262 3.48 -2.95 -7.03
N ALA A 263 4.81 -2.90 -7.16
CA ALA A 263 5.50 -1.78 -7.77
C ALA A 263 5.05 -1.55 -9.23
N ALA A 264 4.99 -2.59 -10.06
CA ALA A 264 4.56 -2.49 -11.44
C ALA A 264 3.08 -2.04 -11.57
N THR A 265 2.21 -2.45 -10.64
CA THR A 265 0.81 -1.98 -10.58
C THR A 265 0.76 -0.47 -10.36
N PHE A 266 1.44 0.03 -9.33
CA PHE A 266 1.39 1.46 -9.02
C PHE A 266 2.18 2.31 -10.02
N ILE A 267 3.27 1.79 -10.60
CA ILE A 267 3.93 2.43 -11.76
C ILE A 267 2.92 2.59 -12.90
N SER A 268 2.15 1.55 -13.23
CA SER A 268 1.11 1.63 -14.27
C SER A 268 0.07 2.68 -13.93
N VAL A 269 -0.39 2.73 -12.68
CA VAL A 269 -1.36 3.74 -12.20
C VAL A 269 -0.80 5.16 -12.39
N PHE A 270 0.42 5.45 -11.95
CA PHE A 270 1.01 6.79 -12.09
C PHE A 270 1.31 7.14 -13.56
N MET A 271 1.65 6.17 -14.41
CA MET A 271 1.79 6.40 -15.86
C MET A 271 0.45 6.74 -16.53
N ILE A 272 -0.62 6.03 -16.17
CA ILE A 272 -1.98 6.31 -16.67
C ILE A 272 -2.46 7.69 -16.24
N LEU A 273 -2.16 8.06 -14.99
CA LEU A 273 -2.53 9.35 -14.43
C LEU A 273 -1.79 10.49 -15.14
N TYR A 274 -0.46 10.41 -15.30
CA TYR A 274 0.36 11.47 -15.88
C TYR A 274 -0.19 12.01 -17.22
N PRO A 275 -0.30 13.34 -17.45
CA PRO A 275 0.13 14.43 -16.57
C PRO A 275 -0.93 14.84 -15.54
N ARG A 276 -2.06 14.12 -15.46
CA ARG A 276 -3.16 14.38 -14.52
C ARG A 276 -2.82 13.76 -13.17
N VAL A 277 -3.00 14.52 -12.10
CA VAL A 277 -2.83 14.03 -10.72
C VAL A 277 -4.18 13.66 -10.08
N MET A 278 -5.27 14.31 -10.53
CA MET A 278 -6.64 13.90 -10.27
C MET A 278 -7.51 14.14 -11.51
N ILE A 279 -8.24 13.11 -11.94
CA ILE A 279 -9.10 13.17 -13.13
C ILE A 279 -10.48 13.69 -12.73
N SER A 280 -10.97 14.74 -13.41
CA SER A 280 -12.36 15.18 -13.25
C SER A 280 -13.29 14.35 -14.14
N SER A 281 -14.34 13.77 -13.55
CA SER A 281 -15.39 13.08 -14.29
C SER A 281 -16.47 14.03 -14.84
N LEU A 282 -16.46 15.31 -14.44
CA LEU A 282 -17.46 16.29 -14.90
C LEU A 282 -17.03 16.99 -16.18
N ASN A 283 -15.74 17.32 -16.27
CA ASN A 283 -15.16 17.96 -17.45
C ASN A 283 -13.66 17.65 -17.49
N PRO A 284 -13.12 17.07 -18.59
CA PRO A 284 -11.70 16.79 -18.72
C PRO A 284 -10.79 18.01 -18.46
N ALA A 285 -11.25 19.22 -18.82
CA ALA A 285 -10.51 20.46 -18.63
C ALA A 285 -10.38 20.91 -17.15
N TRP A 286 -11.18 20.33 -16.25
CA TRP A 286 -11.11 20.59 -14.81
C TRP A 286 -10.24 19.56 -14.05
N SER A 287 -9.56 18.67 -14.78
CA SER A 287 -8.59 17.76 -14.16
C SER A 287 -7.44 18.56 -13.57
N LEU A 288 -6.96 18.12 -12.40
CA LEU A 288 -5.73 18.64 -11.83
C LEU A 288 -4.57 17.98 -12.57
N THR A 289 -3.61 18.78 -13.03
CA THR A 289 -2.41 18.35 -13.74
C THR A 289 -1.17 18.75 -12.97
N ILE A 290 -0.02 18.19 -13.36
CA ILE A 290 1.26 18.59 -12.80
C ILE A 290 1.60 20.08 -13.02
N ASP A 291 0.93 20.76 -13.95
CA ASP A 291 1.19 22.16 -14.28
C ASP A 291 0.28 23.10 -13.49
N ASN A 292 -1.01 22.76 -13.35
CA ASN A 292 -1.98 23.61 -12.65
C ASN A 292 -2.02 23.37 -11.14
N ALA A 293 -1.49 22.24 -10.67
CA ALA A 293 -1.54 21.85 -9.26
C ALA A 293 -0.21 22.03 -8.53
N SER A 294 0.89 22.30 -9.24
CA SER A 294 2.23 22.38 -8.65
C SER A 294 2.49 23.69 -7.89
N SER A 295 3.37 23.60 -6.89
CA SER A 295 3.97 24.74 -6.22
C SER A 295 4.87 25.58 -7.14
N SER A 296 5.23 26.77 -6.66
CA SER A 296 6.14 27.66 -7.39
C SER A 296 7.49 26.99 -7.71
N PRO A 297 8.18 27.38 -8.81
CA PRO A 297 9.49 26.83 -9.16
C PRO A 297 10.53 26.94 -8.03
N TYR A 298 10.52 28.05 -7.28
CA TYR A 298 11.41 28.25 -6.14
C TYR A 298 11.15 27.24 -5.02
N THR A 299 9.89 27.02 -4.66
CA THR A 299 9.49 26.01 -3.66
C THR A 299 9.98 24.63 -4.06
N LEU A 300 9.74 24.21 -5.31
CA LEU A 300 10.16 22.91 -5.81
C LEU A 300 11.69 22.77 -5.78
N GLN A 301 12.44 23.83 -6.13
CA GLN A 301 13.90 23.82 -6.09
C GLN A 301 14.43 23.62 -4.66
N VAL A 302 13.90 24.36 -3.68
CA VAL A 302 14.29 24.24 -2.27
C VAL A 302 14.01 22.82 -1.77
N MET A 303 12.81 22.30 -2.02
CA MET A 303 12.47 20.94 -1.62
C MET A 303 13.38 19.91 -2.28
N THR A 304 13.75 20.08 -3.56
CA THR A 304 14.64 19.15 -4.26
C THR A 304 16.02 19.10 -3.60
N ILE A 305 16.57 20.25 -3.18
CA ILE A 305 17.84 20.30 -2.44
C ILE A 305 17.72 19.49 -1.14
N VAL A 306 16.64 19.70 -0.38
CA VAL A 306 16.39 18.96 0.86
C VAL A 306 16.26 17.45 0.60
N ALA A 307 15.50 17.05 -0.43
CA ALA A 307 15.28 15.65 -0.77
C ALA A 307 16.59 14.95 -1.16
N VAL A 308 17.43 15.58 -1.99
CA VAL A 308 18.72 15.01 -2.40
C VAL A 308 19.66 14.80 -1.21
N LEU A 309 19.60 15.65 -0.19
CA LEU A 309 20.42 15.51 1.02
C LEU A 309 19.87 14.44 1.98
N LEU A 310 18.56 14.41 2.22
CA LEU A 310 17.97 13.56 3.27
C LEU A 310 17.61 12.15 2.79
N VAL A 311 17.08 12.00 1.57
CA VAL A 311 16.60 10.70 1.06
C VAL A 311 17.70 9.63 1.06
N PRO A 312 18.95 9.90 0.61
CA PRO A 312 20.00 8.88 0.66
C PRO A 312 20.32 8.42 2.08
N VAL A 313 20.35 9.34 3.05
CA VAL A 313 20.60 9.01 4.47
C VAL A 313 19.49 8.13 5.03
N ILE A 314 18.24 8.48 4.74
CA ILE A 314 17.06 7.70 5.15
C ILE A 314 17.11 6.29 4.55
N LEU A 315 17.40 6.17 3.24
CA LEU A 315 17.49 4.87 2.57
C LEU A 315 18.65 4.01 3.09
N LEU A 316 19.81 4.62 3.40
CA LEU A 316 20.94 3.90 4.00
C LEU A 316 20.59 3.37 5.39
N TYR A 317 19.99 4.21 6.24
CA TYR A 317 19.55 3.81 7.57
C TYR A 317 18.47 2.73 7.50
N GLN A 318 17.46 2.88 6.64
CA GLN A 318 16.42 1.88 6.46
C GLN A 318 16.98 0.56 5.95
N GLY A 319 17.87 0.60 4.95
CA GLY A 319 18.56 -0.58 4.43
C GLY A 319 19.39 -1.29 5.51
N TRP A 320 20.06 -0.52 6.37
CA TRP A 320 20.78 -1.05 7.52
C TRP A 320 19.85 -1.73 8.53
N THR A 321 18.71 -1.12 8.87
CA THR A 321 17.69 -1.71 9.75
C THR A 321 17.20 -3.07 9.22
N TYR A 322 16.83 -3.16 7.93
CA TYR A 322 16.44 -4.43 7.31
C TYR A 322 17.57 -5.46 7.31
N TRP A 323 18.82 -5.02 7.13
CA TRP A 323 19.98 -5.91 7.20
C TRP A 323 20.21 -6.46 8.61
N VAL A 324 20.14 -5.62 9.64
CA VAL A 324 20.31 -6.00 11.05
C VAL A 324 19.27 -7.05 11.44
N PHE A 325 18.00 -6.78 11.12
CA PHE A 325 16.89 -7.65 11.51
C PHE A 325 16.56 -8.72 10.47
N ARG A 326 17.48 -9.14 9.58
CA ARG A 326 17.15 -10.10 8.49
C ARG A 326 16.88 -11.55 8.91
N LYS A 327 17.25 -11.93 10.14
CA LYS A 327 17.18 -13.33 10.60
C LYS A 327 15.73 -13.76 10.83
N ARG A 328 15.46 -15.06 10.73
CA ARG A 328 14.16 -15.66 11.05
C ARG A 328 13.89 -15.60 12.55
N ILE A 329 12.62 -15.47 12.89
CA ILE A 329 12.10 -15.50 14.25
C ILE A 329 11.65 -16.93 14.55
N GLU A 330 12.24 -17.50 15.61
CA GLU A 330 11.86 -18.80 16.15
C GLU A 330 10.65 -18.65 17.07
N ASN A 331 9.83 -19.70 17.17
CA ASN A 331 8.68 -19.74 18.06
C ASN A 331 9.13 -20.06 19.51
N LYS A 332 10.06 -19.28 20.05
CA LYS A 332 10.61 -19.43 21.41
C LYS A 332 10.26 -18.20 22.25
N PRO A 333 9.80 -18.35 23.50
CA PRO A 333 9.38 -17.22 24.33
C PRO A 333 10.48 -16.21 24.65
N GLU A 334 11.73 -16.66 24.76
CA GLU A 334 12.87 -15.90 25.31
C GLU A 334 13.41 -14.74 24.43
N GLY A 335 12.70 -14.37 23.36
CA GLY A 335 13.10 -13.28 22.46
C GLY A 335 11.94 -12.51 21.83
N LEU A 336 10.72 -12.66 22.33
CA LEU A 336 9.52 -11.99 21.80
C LEU A 336 9.18 -10.79 22.70
N THR A 337 9.19 -9.58 22.12
CA THR A 337 8.90 -8.33 22.85
C THR A 337 7.43 -7.94 22.80
N TYR A 338 6.77 -8.28 21.68
CA TYR A 338 5.32 -8.09 21.47
C TYR A 338 4.47 -9.26 21.91
#